data_AF-A0A924Q0D9-F1
#
_entry.id   AF-A0A924Q0D9-F1
#
_cell.length_a   1.000
_cell.length_b   1.000
_cell.length_c   1.000
_cell.angle_alpha   90.00
_cell.angle_beta   90.00
_cell.angle_gamma   90.00
#
_symmetry.space_group_name_H-M   'P 1'
#
loop_
_entity.id
_entity.type
_entity.pdbx_description
1 polymer ?
#
loop_
_entity_poly.entity_id
_entity_poly.type
_entity_poly.pdbx_seq_one_letter_code
_entity_poly.pdbx_strand_id
1 'polypeptide(L)'
;MTEPVFILGGYQTDFAKVWLRHGQDLSDMTREATLGALAACSLDAASIDSIHVGNAFGELQRQQAHLGSMVAQMVPELWGVPAMRHEGACASSSLGVLTAMAEIEAGRYDCVL
;
A
#
# COMPACT_ATOMS: atom_id res chain seq x y z
N MET A 1 -2.54 24.96 14.58
CA MET A 1 -3.39 23.77 14.73
C MET A 1 -2.95 22.83 13.64
N THR A 2 -2.67 21.56 13.95
CA THR A 2 -2.40 20.57 12.90
C THR A 2 -3.67 20.40 12.07
N GLU A 3 -3.52 20.34 10.74
CA GLU A 3 -4.66 20.02 9.89
C GLU A 3 -5.14 18.60 10.18
N PRO A 4 -6.46 18.35 10.19
CA PRO A 4 -6.99 17.02 10.44
C PRO A 4 -6.60 16.06 9.31
N VAL A 5 -6.16 14.86 9.66
CA VAL A 5 -5.90 13.76 8.72
C VAL A 5 -7.17 12.95 8.51
N PHE A 6 -7.47 12.58 7.26
CA PHE A 6 -8.67 11.83 6.88
C PHE A 6 -8.32 10.50 6.19
N ILE A 7 -9.17 9.50 6.40
CA ILE A 7 -9.18 8.27 5.59
C ILE A 7 -10.24 8.48 4.50
N LEU A 8 -9.80 8.56 3.24
CA LEU A 8 -10.69 8.82 2.09
C LEU A 8 -11.51 7.59 1.69
N GLY A 9 -10.97 6.40 1.95
CA GLY A 9 -11.58 5.13 1.59
C GLY A 9 -10.62 3.97 1.79
N GLY A 10 -11.04 2.79 1.37
CA GLY A 10 -10.22 1.59 1.45
C GLY A 10 -10.78 0.48 0.59
N TYR A 11 -9.90 -0.43 0.20
CA TYR A 11 -10.25 -1.61 -0.57
C TYR A 11 -9.61 -2.84 0.06
N GLN A 12 -10.35 -3.95 0.04
CA GLN A 12 -9.86 -5.23 0.52
C GLN A 12 -10.18 -6.29 -0.54
N THR A 13 -9.14 -7.02 -0.97
CA THR A 13 -9.33 -8.21 -1.81
C THR A 13 -10.16 -9.25 -1.05
N ASP A 14 -10.76 -10.20 -1.75
CA ASP A 14 -11.41 -11.34 -1.08
C ASP A 14 -10.39 -12.15 -0.28
N PHE A 15 -10.54 -12.16 1.04
CA PHE A 15 -9.64 -12.85 1.95
C PHE A 15 -9.68 -14.38 1.78
N ALA A 16 -10.78 -14.92 1.25
CA ALA A 16 -10.92 -16.35 0.97
C ALA A 16 -10.19 -16.79 -0.32
N LYS A 17 -9.75 -15.85 -1.16
CA LYS A 17 -9.09 -16.15 -2.43
C LYS A 17 -7.71 -16.76 -2.20
N VAL A 18 -7.53 -18.00 -2.67
CA VAL A 18 -6.23 -18.68 -2.66
C VAL A 18 -5.51 -18.42 -3.99
N TRP A 19 -4.82 -17.29 -4.09
CA TRP A 19 -4.14 -16.76 -5.29
C TRP A 19 -3.36 -17.81 -6.09
N LEU A 20 -2.55 -18.63 -5.43
CA LEU A 20 -1.73 -19.65 -6.08
C LEU A 20 -2.55 -20.66 -6.91
N ARG A 21 -3.80 -20.96 -6.51
CA ARG A 21 -4.68 -21.87 -7.26
C ARG A 21 -5.12 -21.28 -8.60
N HIS A 22 -4.97 -19.98 -8.78
CA HIS A 22 -5.28 -19.25 -10.00
C HIS A 22 -4.01 -18.89 -10.79
N GLY A 23 -2.84 -19.42 -10.40
CA GLY A 23 -1.56 -19.03 -11.01
C GLY A 23 -1.15 -17.60 -10.69
N GLN A 24 -1.70 -17.02 -9.61
CA GLN A 24 -1.45 -15.66 -9.17
C GLN A 24 -0.58 -15.61 -7.91
N ASP A 25 0.06 -14.48 -7.68
CA ASP A 25 0.94 -14.28 -6.52
C ASP A 25 0.74 -12.91 -5.84
N LEU A 26 1.75 -12.47 -5.06
CA LEU A 26 1.73 -11.18 -4.36
C LEU A 26 1.59 -10.01 -5.34
N SER A 27 2.13 -10.12 -6.56
CA SER A 27 2.07 -9.06 -7.56
C SER A 27 0.64 -8.79 -8.02
N ASP A 28 -0.15 -9.85 -8.26
CA ASP A 28 -1.58 -9.74 -8.56
C ASP A 28 -2.35 -9.13 -7.39
N MET A 29 -2.05 -9.57 -6.16
CA MET A 29 -2.69 -9.05 -4.95
C MET A 29 -2.39 -7.56 -4.77
N THR A 30 -1.14 -7.16 -4.96
CA THR A 30 -0.72 -5.76 -4.91
C THR A 30 -1.44 -4.94 -5.98
N ARG A 31 -1.49 -5.42 -7.22
CA ARG A 31 -2.19 -4.71 -8.31
C ARG A 31 -3.67 -4.52 -8.01
N GLU A 32 -4.35 -5.60 -7.60
CA GLU A 32 -5.79 -5.57 -7.29
C GLU A 32 -6.07 -4.62 -6.13
N ALA A 33 -5.29 -4.70 -5.05
CA ALA A 33 -5.46 -3.85 -3.88
C ALA A 33 -5.21 -2.36 -4.19
N THR A 34 -4.13 -2.04 -4.90
CA THR A 34 -3.78 -0.67 -5.27
C THR A 34 -4.84 -0.04 -6.18
N LEU A 35 -5.22 -0.72 -7.26
CA LEU A 35 -6.23 -0.18 -8.18
C LEU A 35 -7.62 -0.09 -7.53
N GLY A 36 -7.97 -1.06 -6.68
CA GLY A 36 -9.21 -1.03 -5.92
C GLY A 36 -9.29 0.15 -4.94
N ALA A 37 -8.19 0.46 -4.25
CA ALA A 37 -8.13 1.59 -3.32
C ALA A 37 -8.26 2.93 -4.05
N LEU A 38 -7.52 3.12 -5.15
CA LEU A 38 -7.62 4.31 -5.99
C LEU A 38 -9.04 4.52 -6.51
N ALA A 39 -9.67 3.45 -7.03
CA ALA A 39 -11.05 3.51 -7.52
C ALA A 39 -12.06 3.81 -6.40
N ALA A 40 -11.92 3.20 -5.22
CA ALA A 40 -12.80 3.46 -4.07
C ALA A 40 -12.73 4.91 -3.58
N CYS A 41 -11.56 5.53 -3.69
CA CYS A 41 -11.33 6.93 -3.33
C CYS A 41 -11.61 7.91 -4.48
N SER A 42 -11.92 7.42 -5.69
CA SER A 42 -12.03 8.25 -6.91
C SER A 42 -10.78 9.09 -7.18
N LEU A 43 -9.59 8.51 -6.99
CA LEU A 43 -8.31 9.16 -7.18
C LEU A 43 -7.56 8.58 -8.38
N ASP A 44 -6.81 9.44 -9.06
CA ASP A 44 -5.79 9.02 -10.01
C ASP A 44 -4.49 8.68 -9.28
N ALA A 45 -3.70 7.76 -9.82
CA ALA A 45 -2.40 7.38 -9.24
C ALA A 45 -1.44 8.57 -9.06
N ALA A 46 -1.54 9.58 -9.93
CA ALA A 46 -0.74 10.81 -9.86
C ALA A 46 -1.05 11.68 -8.64
N SER A 47 -2.14 11.41 -7.91
CA SER A 47 -2.46 12.09 -6.65
C SER A 47 -1.73 11.50 -5.45
N ILE A 48 -1.02 10.37 -5.58
CA ILE A 48 -0.34 9.71 -4.47
C ILE A 48 1.11 10.22 -4.35
N ASP A 49 1.45 10.75 -3.17
CA ASP A 49 2.76 11.33 -2.89
C ASP A 49 3.71 10.36 -2.17
N SER A 50 3.18 9.36 -1.47
CA SER A 50 3.94 8.35 -0.72
C SER A 50 3.15 7.05 -0.60
N ILE A 51 3.84 5.92 -0.45
CA ILE A 51 3.25 4.58 -0.38
C ILE A 51 3.79 3.81 0.83
N HIS A 52 2.90 3.15 1.57
CA HIS A 52 3.23 2.28 2.70
C HIS A 52 2.67 0.87 2.53
N VAL A 53 3.56 -0.11 2.44
CA VAL A 53 3.21 -1.53 2.30
C VAL A 53 3.43 -2.26 3.62
N GLY A 54 2.34 -2.60 4.31
CA GLY A 54 2.37 -3.49 5.47
C GLY A 54 2.47 -4.95 5.04
N ASN A 55 3.54 -5.65 5.43
CA ASN A 55 3.68 -7.08 5.15
C ASN A 55 4.50 -7.81 6.22
N ALA A 56 3.94 -8.90 6.75
CA ALA A 56 4.65 -9.82 7.62
C ALA A 56 5.14 -11.05 6.84
N PHE A 57 6.38 -11.45 7.08
CA PHE A 57 7.01 -12.69 6.62
C PHE A 57 7.13 -12.85 5.09
N GLY A 58 6.96 -11.79 4.29
CA GLY A 58 7.04 -11.87 2.82
C GLY A 58 8.37 -12.40 2.31
N GLU A 59 9.48 -11.94 2.87
CA GLU A 59 10.82 -12.45 2.53
C GLU A 59 10.96 -13.92 2.90
N LEU A 60 10.62 -14.28 4.13
CA LEU A 60 10.78 -15.65 4.65
C LEU A 60 9.88 -16.67 3.93
N GLN A 61 8.60 -16.33 3.71
CA GLN A 61 7.60 -17.27 3.21
C GLN A 61 7.41 -17.24 1.70
N ARG A 62 7.70 -16.10 1.06
CA ARG A 62 7.46 -15.89 -0.39
C ARG A 62 8.73 -15.53 -1.15
N GLN A 63 9.89 -15.46 -0.48
CA GLN A 63 11.17 -15.07 -1.08
C GLN A 63 11.08 -13.69 -1.78
N GLN A 64 10.24 -12.82 -1.22
CA GLN A 64 9.96 -11.49 -1.76
C GLN A 64 10.12 -10.43 -0.68
N ALA A 65 11.25 -9.73 -0.71
CA ALA A 65 11.58 -8.70 0.29
C ALA A 65 11.13 -7.29 -0.12
N HIS A 66 11.47 -6.84 -1.33
CA HIS A 66 11.39 -5.43 -1.76
C HIS A 66 9.96 -4.98 -2.15
N LEU A 67 8.99 -5.23 -1.28
CA LEU A 67 7.55 -5.04 -1.52
C LEU A 67 7.11 -3.58 -1.70
N GLY A 68 7.83 -2.60 -1.13
CA GLY A 68 7.56 -1.19 -1.41
C GLY A 68 7.64 -0.90 -2.91
N SER A 69 8.70 -1.37 -3.57
CA SER A 69 8.87 -1.23 -5.02
C SER A 69 7.86 -2.01 -5.86
N MET A 70 7.25 -3.06 -5.30
CA MET A 70 6.29 -3.92 -6.02
C MET A 70 5.05 -3.13 -6.45
N VAL A 71 4.60 -2.16 -5.64
CA VAL A 71 3.44 -1.33 -5.97
C VAL A 71 3.66 -0.60 -7.30
N ALA A 72 4.80 0.07 -7.45
CA ALA A 72 5.14 0.80 -8.66
C ALA A 72 5.50 -0.12 -9.83
N GLN A 73 5.92 -1.36 -9.59
CA GLN A 73 6.07 -2.36 -10.65
C GLN A 73 4.72 -2.79 -11.24
N MET A 74 3.68 -2.86 -10.40
CA MET A 74 2.35 -3.33 -10.80
C MET A 74 1.40 -2.22 -11.27
N VAL A 75 1.69 -0.98 -10.86
CA VAL A 75 0.99 0.24 -11.27
C VAL A 75 2.06 1.26 -11.70
N PRO A 76 2.51 1.23 -12.98
CA PRO A 76 3.62 2.05 -13.47
C PRO A 76 3.41 3.56 -13.34
N GLU A 77 2.18 4.02 -13.25
CA GLU A 77 1.81 5.41 -12.98
C GLU A 77 2.34 5.91 -11.62
N LEU A 78 2.68 4.99 -10.70
CA LEU A 78 3.30 5.28 -9.40
C LEU A 78 4.84 5.23 -9.45
N TRP A 79 5.47 5.13 -10.62
CA TRP A 79 6.93 5.21 -10.72
C TRP A 79 7.46 6.56 -10.20
N GLY A 80 8.47 6.48 -9.34
CA GLY A 80 9.08 7.65 -8.70
C GLY A 80 8.42 8.07 -7.39
N VAL A 81 7.24 7.54 -7.06
CA VAL A 81 6.61 7.76 -5.75
C VAL A 81 7.41 7.00 -4.68
N PRO A 82 7.85 7.66 -3.59
CA PRO A 82 8.56 6.99 -2.50
C PRO A 82 7.67 5.92 -1.86
N ALA A 83 8.24 4.72 -1.64
CA ALA A 83 7.51 3.58 -1.10
C ALA A 83 8.30 2.88 0.02
N MET A 84 7.61 2.54 1.11
CA MET A 84 8.21 1.92 2.31
C MET A 84 7.50 0.62 2.66
N ARG A 85 8.27 -0.38 3.08
CA ARG A 85 7.75 -1.62 3.67
C ARG A 85 7.79 -1.54 5.19
N HIS A 86 6.68 -1.90 5.84
CA HIS A 86 6.56 -2.01 7.27
C HIS A 86 6.36 -3.46 7.70
N GLU A 87 7.10 -3.88 8.73
CA GLU A 87 6.96 -5.21 9.32
C GLU A 87 6.88 -5.13 10.85
N GLY A 88 5.74 -5.54 11.38
CA GLY A 88 5.42 -5.62 12.81
C GLY A 88 4.46 -6.76 13.09
N ALA A 89 4.66 -7.92 12.44
CA ALA A 89 3.74 -9.06 12.45
C ALA A 89 2.30 -8.63 12.10
N CYS A 90 1.31 -8.99 12.93
CA CYS A 90 -0.10 -8.63 12.71
C CYS A 90 -0.36 -7.11 12.69
N ALA A 91 0.57 -6.31 13.21
CA ALA A 91 0.45 -4.84 13.25
C ALA A 91 1.10 -4.15 12.03
N SER A 92 1.64 -4.89 11.05
CA SER A 92 2.40 -4.31 9.93
C SER A 92 1.64 -3.21 9.19
N SER A 93 0.36 -3.42 8.88
CA SER A 93 -0.45 -2.41 8.19
C SER A 93 -0.77 -1.21 9.07
N SER A 94 -0.99 -1.40 10.37
CA SER A 94 -1.23 -0.26 11.28
C SER A 94 0.03 0.60 11.48
N LEU A 95 1.23 0.01 11.41
CA LEU A 95 2.48 0.79 11.36
C LEU A 95 2.55 1.65 10.10
N GLY A 96 2.10 1.12 8.96
CA GLY A 96 1.98 1.88 7.72
C GLY A 96 1.04 3.08 7.87
N VAL A 97 -0.16 2.86 8.41
CA VAL A 97 -1.13 3.94 8.66
C VAL A 97 -0.58 5.00 9.64
N LEU A 98 0.06 4.58 10.74
CA LEU A 98 0.67 5.52 11.69
C LEU A 98 1.79 6.35 11.03
N THR A 99 2.57 5.74 10.14
CA THR A 99 3.61 6.46 9.40
C THR A 99 3.00 7.44 8.41
N ALA A 100 1.97 7.03 7.66
CA ALA A 100 1.24 7.88 6.73
C ALA A 100 0.67 9.13 7.42
N MET A 101 0.02 8.93 8.56
CA MET A 101 -0.51 10.02 9.38
C MET A 101 0.60 10.97 9.82
N ALA A 102 1.73 10.45 10.29
CA ALA A 102 2.87 11.28 10.71
C ALA A 102 3.49 12.08 9.55
N GLU A 103 3.51 11.53 8.32
CA GLU A 103 3.99 12.25 7.13
C GLU A 103 3.06 13.40 6.74
N ILE A 104 1.74 13.17 6.79
CA ILE A 104 0.72 14.20 6.51
C ILE A 104 0.73 15.28 7.61
N GLU A 105 0.75 14.90 8.88
CA GLU A 105 0.82 15.83 10.02
C GLU A 105 2.08 16.70 10.00
N ALA A 106 3.18 16.16 9.47
CA ALA A 106 4.43 16.89 9.27
C ALA A 106 4.43 17.81 8.04
N GLY A 107 3.36 17.80 7.22
CA GLY A 107 3.26 18.56 5.98
C GLY A 107 4.25 18.12 4.90
N ARG A 108 4.67 16.83 4.92
CA ARG A 108 5.58 16.29 3.91
C ARG A 108 4.85 15.88 2.64
N TYR A 109 3.63 15.37 2.79
CA TYR A 109 2.79 14.81 1.73
C TYR A 109 1.32 15.12 2.04
N ASP A 110 0.50 15.27 1.00
CA ASP A 110 -0.93 15.58 1.15
C ASP A 110 -1.80 14.33 0.97
N CYS A 111 -1.32 13.34 0.20
CA CYS A 111 -2.03 12.09 -0.02
C CYS A 111 -1.09 10.88 -0.03
N VAL A 112 -1.38 9.90 0.82
CA VAL A 112 -0.54 8.71 1.04
C VAL A 112 -1.37 7.44 0.88
N LEU A 113 -0.79 6.44 0.20
CA LEU A 113 -1.41 5.13 -0.06
C LEU A 113 -0.90 4.04 0.89
#